data_AF-A0A9P7C6X1-F1
#
_entry.id   AF-A0A9P7C6X1-F1
#
_cell.length_a   1.000
_cell.length_b   1.000
_cell.length_c   1.000
_cell.angle_alpha   90.00
_cell.angle_beta   90.00
_cell.angle_gamma   90.00
#
_symmetry.space_group_name_H-M   'P 1'
#
loop_
_entity.id
_entity.type
_entity.pdbx_description
1 polymer ?
#
loop_
_entity_poly.entity_id
_entity_poly.type
_entity_poly.pdbx_seq_one_letter_code
_entity_poly.pdbx_strand_id
1 'polypeptide(L)'
;MPSLSLHQDDDELLPQSCPLKSISQLRIWQPNQKTKFNVSNICLQLRPEDTLRPRLILIHDTEYCYTNDRFIQGSNIQNMYHFKQWHLVDTFIYFSKERLSIPPVNWINVCHRNGVKCLGTLLIKGASQVHELEMFLQGPPNVSQNILDIMNFSHPYFADKLVEIAKYYGFDGWLIRIATEFFPFPAGPKVKSKELAK
;
A
#
# COMPACT_ATOMS: atom_id res chain seq x y z
N MET A 1 -27.50 0.23 -23.34
CA MET A 1 -26.99 -0.23 -22.03
C MET A 1 -26.83 0.98 -21.14
N PRO A 2 -27.43 1.03 -19.94
CA PRO A 2 -27.48 2.24 -19.10
C PRO A 2 -26.15 2.56 -18.38
N SER A 3 -25.03 1.96 -18.80
CA SER A 3 -23.72 2.14 -18.17
C SER A 3 -22.85 3.25 -18.78
N LEU A 4 -23.28 3.90 -19.85
CA LEU A 4 -22.49 4.92 -20.56
C LEU A 4 -22.64 6.34 -19.98
N SER A 5 -23.67 6.57 -19.18
CA SER A 5 -24.06 7.90 -18.67
C SER A 5 -23.77 8.12 -17.17
N LEU A 6 -23.04 7.22 -16.51
CA LEU A 6 -22.77 7.28 -15.06
C LEU A 6 -21.56 8.16 -14.68
N HIS A 7 -20.82 8.67 -15.66
CA HIS A 7 -19.69 9.57 -15.43
C HIS A 7 -20.04 10.97 -15.91
N GLN A 8 -21.04 11.58 -15.26
CA GLN A 8 -21.09 13.03 -15.17
C GLN A 8 -20.18 13.41 -13.99
N ASP A 9 -19.20 14.28 -14.22
CA ASP A 9 -18.05 14.55 -13.35
C ASP A 9 -18.38 15.16 -11.97
N ASP A 10 -19.67 15.26 -11.59
CA ASP A 10 -20.15 15.98 -10.39
C ASP A 10 -20.81 15.09 -9.32
N ASP A 11 -20.83 13.75 -9.47
CA ASP A 11 -21.37 12.86 -8.43
C ASP A 11 -20.31 12.53 -7.36
N GLU A 12 -20.30 13.32 -6.27
CA GLU A 12 -19.42 13.12 -5.10
C GLU A 12 -19.65 11.78 -4.37
N LEU A 13 -20.75 11.08 -4.64
CA LEU A 13 -21.08 9.79 -4.02
C LEU A 13 -20.54 8.59 -4.80
N LEU A 14 -19.85 8.82 -5.92
CA LEU A 14 -19.27 7.74 -6.71
C LEU A 14 -18.26 6.93 -5.87
N PRO A 15 -18.33 5.59 -5.92
CA PRO A 15 -17.41 4.76 -5.17
C PRO A 15 -16.00 4.86 -5.77
N GLN A 16 -15.07 5.42 -5.00
CA GLN A 16 -13.69 5.62 -5.42
C GLN A 16 -12.69 4.95 -4.47
N SER A 17 -11.62 4.39 -5.04
CA SER A 17 -10.45 3.96 -4.28
C SER A 17 -9.53 5.15 -3.99
N CYS A 18 -9.04 5.24 -2.76
CA CYS A 18 -8.18 6.33 -2.31
C CYS A 18 -6.93 5.79 -1.58
N PRO A 19 -5.76 6.43 -1.76
CA PRO A 19 -4.57 6.14 -0.98
C PRO A 19 -4.67 6.73 0.43
N LEU A 20 -3.80 6.27 1.34
CA LEU A 20 -3.49 7.01 2.57
C LEU A 20 -2.25 7.86 2.32
N LYS A 21 -2.33 9.14 2.68
CA LYS A 21 -1.32 10.17 2.41
C LYS A 21 -0.25 10.29 3.50
N SER A 22 -0.47 9.73 4.69
CA SER A 22 0.46 9.83 5.82
C SER A 22 0.37 8.64 6.78
N ILE A 23 1.41 8.44 7.59
CA ILE A 23 1.39 7.45 8.69
C ILE A 23 0.33 7.81 9.75
N SER A 24 0.02 9.09 9.92
CA SER A 24 -1.09 9.53 10.79
C SER A 24 -2.45 9.03 10.28
N GLN A 25 -2.68 9.03 8.96
CA GLN A 25 -3.89 8.45 8.39
C GLN A 25 -3.93 6.92 8.56
N LEU A 26 -2.80 6.23 8.42
CA LEU A 26 -2.68 4.80 8.74
C LEU A 26 -3.04 4.51 10.21
N ARG A 27 -2.59 5.37 11.14
CA ARG A 27 -2.87 5.22 12.57
C ARG A 27 -4.37 5.25 12.89
N ILE A 28 -5.12 6.16 12.26
CA ILE A 28 -6.57 6.34 12.51
C ILE A 28 -7.45 5.46 11.61
N TRP A 29 -6.86 4.76 10.64
CA TRP A 29 -7.62 3.92 9.72
C TRP A 29 -8.36 2.80 10.48
N GLN A 30 -9.61 2.60 10.08
CA GLN A 30 -10.47 1.53 10.57
C GLN A 30 -11.39 1.04 9.43
N PRO A 31 -11.87 -0.22 9.49
CA PRO A 31 -12.93 -0.71 8.63
C PRO A 31 -14.15 0.24 8.61
N ASN A 32 -14.56 0.68 7.43
CA ASN A 32 -15.66 1.61 7.27
C ASN A 32 -16.66 1.07 6.24
N GLN A 33 -17.94 0.96 6.62
CA GLN A 33 -19.02 0.50 5.72
C GLN A 33 -19.12 1.34 4.44
N LYS A 34 -18.79 2.64 4.52
CA LYS A 34 -18.75 3.54 3.35
C LYS A 34 -17.66 3.16 2.34
N THR A 35 -16.68 2.33 2.72
CA THR A 35 -15.61 1.86 1.83
C THR A 35 -15.79 0.41 1.40
N LYS A 36 -16.93 -0.22 1.73
CA LYS A 36 -17.18 -1.64 1.46
C LYS A 36 -17.11 -1.98 -0.03
N PHE A 37 -17.39 -1.03 -0.91
CA PHE A 37 -17.28 -1.20 -2.35
C PHE A 37 -15.84 -1.46 -2.83
N ASN A 38 -14.81 -1.08 -2.06
CA ASN A 38 -13.40 -1.34 -2.36
C ASN A 38 -12.93 -2.73 -1.87
N VAL A 39 -13.79 -3.52 -1.23
CA VAL A 39 -13.42 -4.86 -0.73
C VAL A 39 -13.51 -5.87 -1.88
N SER A 40 -12.44 -6.64 -2.07
CA SER A 40 -12.40 -7.70 -3.07
C SER A 40 -13.48 -8.75 -2.85
N ASN A 41 -14.06 -9.22 -3.95
CA ASN A 41 -15.04 -10.30 -3.97
C ASN A 41 -14.55 -11.55 -4.72
N ILE A 42 -13.26 -11.60 -5.06
CA ILE A 42 -12.63 -12.74 -5.74
C ILE A 42 -11.50 -13.26 -4.86
N CYS A 43 -11.59 -14.53 -4.45
CA CYS A 43 -10.50 -15.20 -3.75
C CYS A 43 -9.35 -15.52 -4.72
N LEU A 44 -8.10 -15.45 -4.23
CA LEU A 44 -6.91 -15.83 -4.96
C LEU A 44 -7.04 -17.27 -5.50
N GLN A 45 -7.03 -17.42 -6.82
CA GLN A 45 -7.10 -18.73 -7.47
C GLN A 45 -5.76 -19.46 -7.37
N LEU A 46 -5.82 -20.77 -7.22
CA LEU A 46 -4.62 -21.61 -7.22
C LEU A 46 -4.12 -21.79 -8.66
N ARG A 47 -2.78 -21.78 -8.82
CA ARG A 47 -2.13 -22.16 -10.07
C ARG A 47 -1.32 -23.44 -9.87
N PRO A 48 -1.16 -24.27 -10.91
CA PRO A 48 -0.22 -25.38 -10.87
C PRO A 48 1.17 -24.85 -10.49
N GLU A 49 1.79 -25.51 -9.52
CA GLU A 49 3.14 -25.14 -9.10
C GLU A 49 4.12 -25.60 -10.17
N ASP A 50 4.79 -24.64 -10.81
CA ASP A 50 5.86 -24.90 -11.76
C ASP A 50 7.16 -24.46 -11.09
N THR A 51 7.88 -25.42 -10.52
CA THR A 51 9.12 -25.17 -9.78
C THR A 51 10.30 -24.85 -10.70
N LEU A 52 10.16 -25.08 -12.01
CA LEU A 52 11.23 -24.91 -12.99
C LEU A 52 11.25 -23.51 -13.61
N ARG A 53 10.12 -22.78 -13.55
CA ARG A 53 10.05 -21.41 -14.09
C ARG A 53 10.53 -20.36 -13.07
N PRO A 54 11.26 -19.32 -13.52
CA PRO A 54 11.56 -18.17 -12.67
C PRO A 54 10.28 -17.45 -12.27
N ARG A 55 10.27 -16.86 -11.07
CA ARG A 55 9.15 -16.04 -10.60
C ARG A 55 9.28 -14.62 -11.10
N LEU A 56 8.18 -14.04 -11.59
CA LEU A 56 8.15 -12.68 -12.13
C LEU A 56 7.31 -11.76 -11.25
N ILE A 57 7.88 -10.62 -10.88
CA ILE A 57 7.18 -9.52 -10.22
C ILE A 57 6.91 -8.42 -11.25
N LEU A 58 5.66 -8.00 -11.36
CA LEU A 58 5.25 -6.86 -12.16
C LEU A 58 4.98 -5.67 -11.24
N ILE A 59 5.75 -4.59 -11.42
CA ILE A 59 5.54 -3.32 -10.71
C ILE A 59 4.76 -2.39 -11.62
N HIS A 60 3.53 -2.07 -11.25
CA HIS A 60 2.70 -1.08 -11.93
C HIS A 60 3.01 0.31 -11.39
N ASP A 61 4.11 0.89 -11.87
CA ASP A 61 4.53 2.28 -11.59
C ASP A 61 4.09 3.17 -12.76
N THR A 62 2.84 3.60 -12.74
CA THR A 62 2.32 4.51 -13.77
C THR A 62 1.87 5.82 -13.14
N GLU A 63 1.95 6.91 -13.91
CA GLU A 63 1.45 8.21 -13.46
C GLU A 63 -0.08 8.26 -13.36
N TYR A 64 -0.75 7.20 -13.83
CA TYR A 64 -2.20 7.07 -13.83
C TYR A 64 -2.76 6.29 -12.64
N CYS A 65 -1.91 5.89 -11.67
CA CYS A 65 -2.41 5.31 -10.43
C CYS A 65 -3.31 6.32 -9.70
N TYR A 66 -4.49 5.86 -9.28
CA TYR A 66 -5.57 6.64 -8.68
C TYR A 66 -6.15 7.77 -9.55
N THR A 67 -5.91 7.80 -10.85
CA THR A 67 -6.59 8.75 -11.75
C THR A 67 -7.83 8.12 -12.35
N ASN A 68 -7.62 7.04 -13.11
CA ASN A 68 -8.67 6.38 -13.87
C ASN A 68 -9.11 5.08 -13.19
N ASP A 69 -8.17 4.38 -12.58
CA ASP A 69 -8.40 3.12 -11.88
C ASP A 69 -8.95 3.31 -10.47
N ARG A 70 -9.02 4.54 -9.94
CA ARG A 70 -9.79 4.85 -8.73
C ARG A 70 -11.28 4.61 -8.91
N PHE A 71 -11.79 4.72 -10.13
CA PHE A 71 -13.19 4.50 -10.46
C PHE A 71 -13.43 3.00 -10.63
N ILE A 72 -13.75 2.34 -9.52
CA ILE A 72 -13.78 0.88 -9.44
C ILE A 72 -14.90 0.22 -10.25
N GLN A 73 -15.91 0.99 -10.65
CA GLN A 73 -17.04 0.55 -11.48
C GLN A 73 -16.83 0.82 -12.97
N GLY A 74 -15.62 1.23 -13.37
CA GLY A 74 -15.28 1.62 -14.73
C GLY A 74 -15.21 3.14 -14.89
N SER A 75 -14.73 3.56 -16.05
CA SER A 75 -14.70 4.95 -16.51
C SER A 75 -14.89 4.98 -18.03
N ASN A 76 -15.25 6.12 -18.60
CA ASN A 76 -15.44 6.30 -20.05
C ASN A 76 -14.11 6.43 -20.84
N ILE A 77 -12.99 6.01 -20.24
CA ILE A 77 -11.64 6.23 -20.80
C ILE A 77 -11.26 5.05 -21.69
N GLN A 78 -11.03 5.33 -22.97
CA GLN A 78 -10.77 4.31 -23.99
C GLN A 78 -9.41 3.61 -23.85
N ASN A 79 -8.38 4.32 -23.35
CA ASN A 79 -7.00 3.84 -23.30
C ASN A 79 -6.53 3.58 -21.86
N MET A 80 -7.31 2.82 -21.09
CA MET A 80 -6.88 2.40 -19.76
C MET A 80 -5.83 1.28 -19.85
N TYR A 81 -4.82 1.32 -18.98
CA TYR A 81 -3.83 0.25 -18.90
C TYR A 81 -4.49 -1.08 -18.54
N HIS A 82 -4.32 -2.08 -19.41
CA HIS A 82 -4.78 -3.45 -19.18
C HIS A 82 -3.63 -4.44 -19.40
N PHE A 83 -3.24 -5.15 -18.35
CA PHE A 83 -2.25 -6.22 -18.49
C PHE A 83 -2.94 -7.51 -18.94
N LYS A 84 -2.36 -8.23 -19.92
CA LYS A 84 -2.98 -9.44 -20.50
C LYS A 84 -2.22 -10.73 -20.16
N GLN A 85 -0.91 -10.65 -19.94
CA GLN A 85 -0.03 -11.80 -19.78
C GLN A 85 0.06 -12.26 -18.31
N TRP A 86 -1.08 -12.35 -17.61
CA TRP A 86 -1.13 -12.75 -16.19
C TRP A 86 -0.50 -14.12 -15.91
N HIS A 87 -0.52 -15.02 -16.88
CA HIS A 87 0.12 -16.34 -16.80
C HIS A 87 1.65 -16.27 -16.59
N LEU A 88 2.30 -15.17 -16.97
CA LEU A 88 3.74 -14.97 -16.79
C LEU A 88 4.11 -14.37 -15.44
N VAL A 89 3.15 -13.74 -14.74
CA VAL A 89 3.42 -12.94 -13.52
C VAL A 89 3.02 -13.73 -12.29
N ASP A 90 3.78 -13.59 -11.21
CA ASP A 90 3.49 -14.21 -9.91
C ASP A 90 2.99 -13.24 -8.88
N THR A 91 3.45 -12.01 -8.95
CA THR A 91 3.07 -10.95 -8.02
C THR A 91 2.98 -9.65 -8.78
N PHE A 92 1.84 -9.00 -8.63
CA PHE A 92 1.56 -7.66 -9.12
C PHE A 92 1.67 -6.69 -7.96
N ILE A 93 2.38 -5.59 -8.16
CA ILE A 93 2.55 -4.54 -7.16
C ILE A 93 1.92 -3.27 -7.70
N TYR A 94 0.88 -2.80 -7.01
CA TYR A 94 0.23 -1.54 -7.32
C TYR A 94 1.08 -0.37 -6.79
N PHE A 95 1.97 0.15 -7.63
CA PHE A 95 2.97 1.12 -7.23
C PHE A 95 2.53 2.53 -7.59
N SER A 96 1.79 3.18 -6.69
CA SER A 96 1.56 4.62 -6.79
C SER A 96 2.67 5.41 -6.09
N LYS A 97 2.78 6.71 -6.40
CA LYS A 97 3.75 7.63 -5.77
C LYS A 97 3.30 8.15 -4.39
N GLU A 98 2.19 7.62 -3.87
CA GLU A 98 1.56 7.97 -2.60
C GLU A 98 2.26 7.33 -1.39
N ARG A 99 1.92 7.79 -0.18
CA ARG A 99 2.47 7.22 1.06
C ARG A 99 2.09 5.76 1.23
N LEU A 100 0.78 5.47 1.17
CA LEU A 100 0.22 4.13 1.25
C LEU A 100 -0.73 3.92 0.07
N SER A 101 -0.36 3.02 -0.83
CA SER A 101 -1.16 2.65 -1.99
C SER A 101 -1.89 1.35 -1.69
N ILE A 102 -3.19 1.45 -1.37
CA ILE A 102 -4.11 0.32 -1.30
C ILE A 102 -4.57 0.00 -2.73
N PRO A 103 -4.27 -1.19 -3.28
CA PRO A 103 -4.66 -1.52 -4.66
C PRO A 103 -6.17 -1.34 -4.86
N PRO A 104 -6.62 -0.62 -5.90
CA PRO A 104 -8.03 -0.57 -6.25
C PRO A 104 -8.61 -1.97 -6.50
N VAL A 105 -9.88 -2.18 -6.14
CA VAL A 105 -10.51 -3.53 -6.10
C VAL A 105 -10.53 -4.23 -7.46
N ASN A 106 -10.63 -3.47 -8.55
CA ASN A 106 -10.50 -3.98 -9.92
C ASN A 106 -9.16 -4.67 -10.16
N TRP A 107 -8.05 -4.12 -9.66
CA TRP A 107 -6.73 -4.74 -9.72
C TRP A 107 -6.64 -5.99 -8.86
N ILE A 108 -7.12 -5.93 -7.61
CA ILE A 108 -7.14 -7.09 -6.71
C ILE A 108 -7.89 -8.26 -7.35
N ASN A 109 -9.11 -7.99 -7.81
CA ASN A 109 -9.99 -8.98 -8.43
C ASN A 109 -9.36 -9.61 -9.68
N VAL A 110 -8.77 -8.80 -10.56
CA VAL A 110 -8.10 -9.31 -11.77
C VAL A 110 -6.88 -10.16 -11.42
N CYS A 111 -6.06 -9.74 -10.45
CA CYS A 111 -4.90 -10.53 -10.02
C CYS A 111 -5.35 -11.88 -9.44
N HIS A 112 -6.30 -11.85 -8.51
CA HIS A 112 -6.82 -13.05 -7.84
C HIS A 112 -7.46 -14.02 -8.82
N ARG A 113 -8.26 -13.52 -9.78
CA ARG A 113 -8.87 -14.35 -10.84
C ARG A 113 -7.83 -15.10 -11.66
N ASN A 114 -6.64 -14.53 -11.84
CA ASN A 114 -5.54 -15.15 -12.56
C ASN A 114 -4.54 -15.87 -11.64
N GLY A 115 -4.84 -16.00 -10.34
CA GLY A 115 -3.96 -16.64 -9.36
C GLY A 115 -2.64 -15.90 -9.11
N VAL A 116 -2.65 -14.59 -9.33
CA VAL A 116 -1.53 -13.67 -9.11
C VAL A 116 -1.74 -12.93 -7.80
N LYS A 117 -0.68 -12.82 -6.98
CA LYS A 117 -0.75 -12.04 -5.74
C LYS A 117 -0.79 -10.55 -6.04
N CYS A 118 -1.65 -9.80 -5.37
CA CYS A 118 -1.75 -8.34 -5.48
C CYS A 118 -1.20 -7.67 -4.22
N LEU A 119 -0.16 -6.85 -4.36
CA LEU A 119 0.44 -6.11 -3.26
C LEU A 119 0.19 -4.61 -3.40
N GLY A 120 -0.07 -3.95 -2.27
CA GLY A 120 0.00 -2.49 -2.14
C GLY A 120 1.44 -2.00 -1.96
N THR A 121 1.60 -0.68 -1.82
CA THR A 121 2.91 -0.09 -1.50
C THR A 121 2.87 0.83 -0.28
N LEU A 122 3.92 0.77 0.54
CA LEU A 122 4.24 1.78 1.54
C LEU A 122 5.57 2.43 1.13
N LEU A 123 5.55 3.74 0.93
CA LEU A 123 6.74 4.51 0.58
C LEU A 123 7.15 5.39 1.75
N ILE A 124 8.43 5.40 2.13
CA ILE A 124 9.03 6.37 3.06
C ILE A 124 10.21 7.01 2.32
N LYS A 125 10.16 8.31 1.99
CA LYS A 125 11.10 8.96 1.06
C LYS A 125 11.58 10.33 1.53
N GLY A 126 12.89 10.58 1.51
CA GLY A 126 13.48 11.89 1.77
C GLY A 126 13.77 12.20 3.25
N ALA A 127 14.79 13.01 3.47
CA ALA A 127 15.39 13.28 4.78
C ALA A 127 14.42 13.89 5.81
N SER A 128 13.38 14.59 5.38
CA SER A 128 12.35 15.15 6.28
C SER A 128 11.44 14.10 6.91
N GLN A 129 11.57 12.82 6.53
CA GLN A 129 10.68 11.74 6.97
C GLN A 129 11.33 10.75 7.92
N VAL A 130 12.53 11.05 8.43
CA VAL A 130 13.20 10.24 9.46
C VAL A 130 12.28 10.04 10.67
N HIS A 131 11.59 11.09 11.12
CA HIS A 131 10.63 10.99 12.22
C HIS A 131 9.42 10.10 11.91
N GLU A 132 8.97 10.04 10.65
CA GLU A 132 7.91 9.12 10.25
C GLU A 132 8.41 7.67 10.24
N LEU A 133 9.67 7.43 9.84
CA LEU A 133 10.29 6.12 9.92
C LEU A 133 10.49 5.67 11.37
N GLU A 134 10.98 6.57 12.24
CA GLU A 134 11.11 6.33 13.68
C GLU A 134 9.75 5.99 14.28
N MET A 135 8.71 6.77 13.98
CA MET A 135 7.34 6.47 14.43
C MET A 135 6.83 5.14 13.86
N PHE A 136 7.08 4.85 12.58
CA PHE A 136 6.67 3.59 11.95
C PHE A 136 7.32 2.38 12.63
N LEU A 137 8.59 2.49 13.02
CA LEU A 137 9.32 1.46 13.74
C LEU A 137 8.90 1.39 15.22
N GLN A 138 8.82 2.51 15.93
CA GLN A 138 8.58 2.55 17.37
C GLN A 138 7.10 2.45 17.77
N GLY A 139 6.18 2.67 16.82
CA GLY A 139 4.77 2.80 17.13
C GLY A 139 4.41 4.21 17.65
N PRO A 140 3.10 4.46 17.89
CA PRO A 140 2.64 5.77 18.35
C PRO A 140 3.05 6.03 19.81
N PRO A 141 3.18 7.30 20.23
CA PRO A 141 3.74 7.70 21.54
C PRO A 141 2.97 7.18 22.76
N ASN A 142 1.72 6.74 22.56
CA ASN A 142 0.84 6.28 23.64
C ASN A 142 0.95 4.76 23.87
N VAL A 143 1.77 4.06 23.08
CA VAL A 143 1.96 2.63 23.21
C VAL A 143 3.19 2.38 24.07
N SER A 144 2.98 1.70 25.21
CA SER A 144 4.05 1.40 26.16
C SER A 144 5.04 0.43 25.52
N GLN A 145 6.26 0.89 25.28
CA GLN A 145 7.37 0.01 24.96
C GLN A 145 7.94 -0.55 26.25
N ASN A 146 8.29 -1.83 26.26
CA ASN A 146 9.20 -2.36 27.28
C ASN A 146 10.59 -1.77 27.02
N ILE A 147 10.86 -0.59 27.61
CA ILE A 147 12.11 0.16 27.49
C ILE A 147 13.33 -0.66 27.97
N LEU A 148 13.09 -1.74 28.72
CA LEU A 148 14.13 -2.64 29.24
C LEU A 148 14.65 -3.64 28.20
N ASP A 149 13.90 -3.91 27.12
CA ASP A 149 14.40 -4.74 26.02
C ASP A 149 15.12 -3.85 25.01
N ILE A 150 16.42 -3.69 25.22
CA ILE A 150 17.34 -2.94 24.33
C ILE A 150 17.36 -3.53 22.91
N MET A 151 16.85 -4.76 22.74
CA MET A 151 16.67 -5.45 21.46
C MET A 151 15.29 -5.24 20.82
N ASN A 152 14.36 -4.57 21.50
CA ASN A 152 13.00 -4.30 20.99
C ASN A 152 13.00 -3.03 20.12
N PHE A 153 13.69 -3.12 18.99
CA PHE A 153 13.89 -2.01 18.05
C PHE A 153 12.64 -1.62 17.26
N SER A 154 11.56 -2.41 17.32
CA SER A 154 10.33 -2.13 16.59
C SER A 154 9.08 -2.64 17.29
N HIS A 155 8.04 -1.81 17.32
CA HIS A 155 6.70 -2.16 17.79
C HIS A 155 5.82 -2.65 16.62
N PRO A 156 5.08 -3.77 16.76
CA PRO A 156 4.28 -4.33 15.67
C PRO A 156 3.05 -3.49 15.26
N TYR A 157 2.80 -2.34 15.90
CA TYR A 157 1.53 -1.60 15.77
C TYR A 157 1.20 -1.25 14.32
N PHE A 158 2.18 -0.69 13.59
CA PHE A 158 1.96 -0.34 12.20
C PHE A 158 1.95 -1.57 11.28
N ALA A 159 2.68 -2.63 11.62
CA ALA A 159 2.60 -3.90 10.91
C ALA A 159 1.21 -4.53 11.04
N ASP A 160 0.63 -4.53 12.25
CA ASP A 160 -0.73 -5.01 12.51
C ASP A 160 -1.76 -4.19 11.73
N LYS A 161 -1.59 -2.86 11.67
CA LYS A 161 -2.44 -2.00 10.84
C LYS A 161 -2.34 -2.32 9.34
N LEU A 162 -1.14 -2.56 8.83
CA LEU A 162 -0.95 -2.96 7.43
C LEU A 162 -1.61 -4.32 7.13
N VAL A 163 -1.52 -5.28 8.07
CA VAL A 163 -2.20 -6.57 7.96
C VAL A 163 -3.72 -6.41 8.04
N GLU A 164 -4.23 -5.55 8.93
CA GLU A 164 -5.66 -5.25 9.07
C GLU A 164 -6.24 -4.72 7.75
N ILE A 165 -5.55 -3.76 7.12
CA ILE A 165 -5.94 -3.20 5.82
C ILE A 165 -5.93 -4.28 4.72
N ALA A 166 -4.85 -5.07 4.64
CA ALA A 166 -4.72 -6.14 3.64
C ALA A 166 -5.84 -7.18 3.76
N LYS A 167 -6.16 -7.60 4.99
CA LYS A 167 -7.26 -8.51 5.28
C LYS A 167 -8.62 -7.91 4.96
N TYR A 168 -8.84 -6.63 5.30
CA TYR A 168 -10.13 -5.98 5.09
C TYR A 168 -10.47 -5.80 3.60
N TYR A 169 -9.53 -5.31 2.80
CA TYR A 169 -9.75 -5.13 1.35
C TYR A 169 -9.50 -6.40 0.55
N GLY A 170 -8.85 -7.41 1.14
CA GLY A 170 -8.65 -8.73 0.56
C GLY A 170 -7.53 -8.78 -0.46
N PHE A 171 -6.37 -8.19 -0.18
CA PHE A 171 -5.14 -8.30 -1.00
C PHE A 171 -3.98 -8.92 -0.19
N ASP A 172 -2.88 -9.25 -0.86
CA ASP A 172 -1.91 -10.24 -0.36
C ASP A 172 -0.72 -9.66 0.43
N GLY A 173 -0.68 -8.35 0.66
CA GLY A 173 0.36 -7.69 1.44
C GLY A 173 0.95 -6.45 0.78
N TRP A 174 2.20 -6.14 1.14
CA TRP A 174 2.80 -4.83 0.87
C TRP A 174 4.23 -4.94 0.37
N LEU A 175 4.58 -4.14 -0.64
CA LEU A 175 5.96 -3.75 -0.89
C LEU A 175 6.29 -2.51 -0.07
N ILE A 176 7.31 -2.59 0.77
CA ILE A 176 7.79 -1.47 1.58
C ILE A 176 9.07 -0.92 0.93
N ARG A 177 9.04 0.35 0.50
CA ARG A 177 10.20 1.04 -0.06
C ARG A 177 10.62 2.17 0.88
N ILE A 178 11.78 1.97 1.51
CA ILE A 178 12.43 2.95 2.36
C ILE A 178 13.55 3.60 1.54
N ALA A 179 13.36 4.87 1.20
CA ALA A 179 14.28 5.71 0.45
C ALA A 179 14.54 7.01 1.22
N THR A 180 14.81 6.88 2.51
CA THR A 180 15.31 7.95 3.37
C THR A 180 16.72 7.58 3.81
N GLU A 181 17.53 8.59 4.10
CA GLU A 181 18.75 8.39 4.87
C GLU A 181 18.35 7.80 6.21
N PHE A 182 18.83 6.59 6.48
CA PHE A 182 18.72 5.95 7.76
C PHE A 182 20.04 6.20 8.47
N PHE A 183 20.03 6.99 9.54
CA PHE A 183 21.18 7.07 10.42
C PHE A 183 21.10 5.85 11.32
N PRO A 184 21.89 4.80 11.09
CA PRO A 184 21.90 3.68 12.01
C PRO A 184 22.49 4.24 13.32
N PHE A 185 21.81 3.95 14.41
CA PHE A 185 22.16 4.25 15.80
C PHE A 185 21.70 5.61 16.36
N PRO A 186 21.18 5.61 17.60
CA PRO A 186 21.18 6.81 18.42
C PRO A 186 22.64 7.11 18.73
N ALA A 187 23.27 7.96 17.93
CA ALA A 187 24.55 8.51 18.31
C ALA A 187 24.40 9.12 19.70
N GLY A 188 25.21 8.67 20.66
CA GLY A 188 25.10 9.11 22.06
C GLY A 188 25.05 10.64 22.14
N PRO A 189 24.43 11.25 23.17
CA PRO A 189 24.11 12.68 23.22
C PRO A 189 25.26 13.64 22.81
N LYS A 190 26.51 13.22 23.06
CA LYS A 190 27.75 13.92 22.68
C LYS A 190 27.96 14.07 21.17
N VAL A 191 27.54 13.11 20.35
CA VAL A 191 27.67 13.16 18.89
C VAL A 191 26.63 14.13 18.31
N LYS A 192 25.38 14.05 18.77
CA LYS A 192 24.31 15.01 18.41
C LYS A 192 24.71 16.46 18.72
N SER A 193 25.35 16.72 19.85
CA SER A 193 25.82 18.07 20.22
C SER A 193 26.92 18.63 19.30
N LYS A 194 27.69 17.77 18.63
CA LYS A 194 28.75 18.18 17.70
C LYS A 194 28.24 18.40 16.27
N GLU A 195 27.23 17.65 15.84
CA GLU A 195 26.61 17.84 14.53
C GLU A 195 25.69 19.07 14.48
N LEU A 196 24.98 19.38 15.57
CA LEU A 196 24.12 20.56 15.68
C LEU A 196 24.89 21.88 15.90
N ALA A 197 26.20 21.80 16.14
CA ALA A 197 27.09 22.95 16.33
C ALA A 197 27.84 23.34 15.05
N LYS A 198 27.51 22.73 13.90
CA LYS A 198 27.96 23.12 12.56
C LYS A 198 26.79 23.76 11.80
#